data_AF-A0A3D4D6R3-F1
#
_entry.id   AF-A0A3D4D6R3-F1
#
_cell.length_a   1.000
_cell.length_b   1.000
_cell.length_c   1.000
_cell.angle_alpha   90.00
_cell.angle_beta   90.00
_cell.angle_gamma   90.00
#
_symmetry.space_group_name_H-M   'P 1'
#
loop_
_entity.id
_entity.type
_entity.pdbx_description
1 polymer ?
#
loop_
_entity_poly.entity_id
_entity_poly.type
_entity_poly.pdbx_seq_one_letter_code
_entity_poly.pdbx_strand_id
1 'polypeptide(L)'
;MGCATDILLIAQGINHDFSIIDATETESNNTSTYDAVITNKALRRKTEKLFKDGHHARAVEEAYKLLDNTVKVKAGLQQTDLTGAKLMQTAFSPNKPLLRLNECVSTSEQNEQSGYMQILAGCMVGIRNPRAHDSDWEDTEERSLQLLSFANHLMERILVSEKVDY
;
A
#
# COMPACT_ATOMS: atom_id res chain seq x y z
N MET A 1 -64.46 -11.34 -14.64
CA MET A 1 -63.59 -11.49 -13.45
C MET A 1 -62.11 -11.76 -13.79
N GLY A 2 -61.64 -11.61 -15.05
CA GLY A 2 -60.26 -11.96 -15.44
C GLY A 2 -59.19 -10.86 -15.30
N CYS A 3 -59.57 -9.58 -15.32
CA CYS A 3 -58.61 -8.46 -15.40
C CYS A 3 -57.71 -8.31 -14.15
N ALA A 4 -58.23 -8.62 -12.96
CA ALA A 4 -57.47 -8.47 -11.71
C ALA A 4 -56.39 -9.55 -11.52
N THR A 5 -56.62 -10.75 -12.06
CA THR A 5 -55.69 -11.88 -11.93
C THR A 5 -54.47 -11.70 -12.84
N ASP A 6 -54.67 -11.13 -14.03
CA ASP A 6 -53.60 -10.85 -14.99
C ASP A 6 -52.63 -9.77 -14.47
N ILE A 7 -53.15 -8.73 -13.82
CA ILE A 7 -52.32 -7.66 -13.22
C ILE A 7 -51.47 -8.21 -12.06
N LEU A 8 -52.03 -9.11 -11.25
CA LEU A 8 -51.29 -9.73 -10.14
C LEU A 8 -50.15 -10.61 -10.65
N LEU A 9 -50.38 -11.38 -11.73
CA LEU A 9 -49.34 -12.21 -12.35
C LEU A 9 -48.20 -11.36 -12.91
N ILE A 10 -48.52 -10.23 -13.56
CA ILE A 10 -47.53 -9.31 -14.11
C ILE A 10 -46.70 -8.68 -12.98
N ALA A 11 -47.33 -8.25 -11.89
CA ALA A 11 -46.63 -7.68 -10.73
C ALA A 11 -45.70 -8.69 -10.05
N GLN A 12 -46.11 -9.96 -9.97
CA GLN A 12 -45.27 -11.04 -9.43
C GLN A 12 -44.07 -11.34 -10.33
N GLY A 13 -44.26 -11.35 -11.66
CA GLY A 13 -43.17 -11.49 -12.63
C GLY A 13 -42.15 -10.36 -12.53
N ILE A 14 -42.61 -9.11 -12.46
CA ILE A 14 -41.74 -7.94 -12.32
C ILE A 14 -40.94 -7.98 -11.01
N ASN A 15 -41.56 -8.34 -9.89
CA ASN A 15 -40.84 -8.47 -8.61
C ASN A 15 -39.80 -9.60 -8.64
N HIS A 16 -40.11 -10.71 -9.29
CA HIS A 16 -39.17 -11.83 -9.44
C HIS A 16 -37.99 -11.42 -10.32
N ASP A 17 -38.24 -10.78 -11.46
CA ASP A 17 -37.20 -10.29 -12.36
C ASP A 17 -36.31 -9.23 -11.67
N PHE A 18 -36.90 -8.33 -10.88
CA PHE A 18 -36.14 -7.36 -10.08
C PHE A 18 -35.25 -8.04 -9.02
N SER A 19 -35.76 -9.09 -8.36
CA SER A 19 -34.97 -9.87 -7.39
C SER A 19 -33.82 -10.64 -8.03
N ILE A 20 -33.99 -11.09 -9.29
CA ILE A 20 -32.90 -11.72 -10.06
C ILE A 20 -31.87 -10.68 -10.47
N ILE A 21 -32.29 -9.48 -10.89
CA ILE A 21 -31.35 -8.39 -11.23
C ILE A 21 -30.48 -8.05 -10.01
N ASP A 22 -31.07 -7.87 -8.83
CA ASP A 22 -30.37 -7.62 -7.56
C ASP A 22 -29.41 -8.78 -7.19
N ALA A 23 -29.84 -10.02 -7.39
CA ALA A 23 -29.02 -11.20 -7.15
C ALA A 23 -27.85 -11.32 -8.16
N THR A 24 -28.06 -10.91 -9.42
CA THR A 24 -27.02 -10.95 -10.47
C THR A 24 -26.00 -9.81 -10.36
N GLU A 25 -26.35 -8.66 -9.76
CA GLU A 25 -25.38 -7.60 -9.47
C GLU A 25 -24.38 -7.99 -8.35
N THR A 26 -24.75 -8.99 -7.54
CA THR A 26 -23.91 -9.48 -6.43
C THR A 26 -22.76 -10.39 -6.91
N GLU A 27 -22.78 -10.86 -8.16
CA GLU A 27 -21.66 -11.59 -8.81
C GLU A 27 -20.84 -10.72 -9.77
N SER A 28 -20.83 -9.39 -9.58
CA SER A 28 -19.74 -8.60 -10.13
C SER A 28 -18.44 -9.02 -9.43
N ASN A 29 -17.37 -9.25 -10.19
CA ASN A 29 -16.00 -9.27 -9.68
C ASN A 29 -15.67 -7.89 -9.09
N ASN A 30 -16.29 -7.53 -7.96
CA ASN A 30 -16.14 -6.26 -7.29
C ASN A 30 -14.81 -6.27 -6.54
N THR A 31 -13.73 -6.21 -7.33
CA THR A 31 -12.37 -6.04 -6.81
C THR A 31 -12.38 -4.72 -6.05
N SER A 32 -12.24 -4.78 -4.73
CA SER A 32 -12.24 -3.56 -3.91
C SER A 32 -11.17 -2.59 -4.42
N THR A 33 -11.37 -1.28 -4.27
CA THR A 33 -10.38 -0.27 -4.68
C THR A 33 -9.00 -0.56 -4.07
N TYR A 34 -8.99 -1.08 -2.83
CA TYR A 34 -7.79 -1.58 -2.18
C TYR A 34 -7.11 -2.69 -3.00
N ASP A 35 -7.87 -3.70 -3.43
CA ASP A 35 -7.35 -4.84 -4.18
C ASP A 35 -6.82 -4.45 -5.56
N ALA A 36 -7.40 -3.41 -6.17
CA ALA A 36 -6.98 -2.87 -7.46
C ALA A 36 -5.68 -2.05 -7.38
N VAL A 37 -5.47 -1.32 -6.28
CA VAL A 37 -4.34 -0.39 -6.13
C VAL A 37 -3.14 -1.04 -5.44
N ILE A 38 -3.38 -1.93 -4.47
CA ILE A 38 -2.30 -2.58 -3.70
C ILE A 38 -1.97 -3.93 -4.35
N THR A 39 -0.96 -3.93 -5.20
CA THR A 39 -0.56 -5.08 -6.03
C THR A 39 0.59 -5.89 -5.43
N ASN A 40 1.45 -5.29 -4.58
CA ASN A 40 2.56 -5.98 -3.96
C ASN A 40 2.07 -7.03 -2.95
N LYS A 41 2.39 -8.30 -3.21
CA LYS A 41 1.91 -9.44 -2.39
C LYS A 41 2.39 -9.42 -0.94
N ALA A 42 3.59 -8.90 -0.66
CA ALA A 42 4.09 -8.84 0.71
C ALA A 42 3.38 -7.74 1.49
N LEU A 43 3.14 -6.59 0.84
CA LEU A 43 2.38 -5.49 1.40
C LEU A 43 0.94 -5.91 1.70
N ARG A 44 0.23 -6.48 0.71
CA ARG A 44 -1.15 -6.98 0.89
C ARG A 44 -1.29 -7.91 2.10
N ARG A 45 -0.38 -8.87 2.24
CA ARG A 45 -0.36 -9.83 3.36
C ARG A 45 -0.29 -9.16 4.73
N LYS A 46 0.31 -7.97 4.82
CA LYS A 46 0.42 -7.20 6.07
C LYS A 46 -0.76 -6.28 6.31
N THR A 47 -1.34 -5.71 5.25
CA THR A 47 -2.23 -4.56 5.39
C THR A 47 -3.70 -4.85 5.07
N GLU A 48 -4.00 -5.90 4.32
CA GLU A 48 -5.34 -6.13 3.76
C GLU A 48 -6.40 -6.31 4.84
N LYS A 49 -6.16 -7.20 5.80
CA LYS A 49 -7.11 -7.42 6.90
C LYS A 49 -7.30 -6.14 7.73
N LEU A 50 -6.20 -5.46 8.06
CA LEU A 50 -6.24 -4.23 8.84
C LEU A 50 -7.07 -3.15 8.15
N PHE A 51 -6.85 -2.95 6.85
CA PHE A 51 -7.58 -1.97 6.07
C PHE A 51 -9.07 -2.31 5.98
N LYS A 52 -9.40 -3.56 5.62
CA LYS A 52 -10.80 -4.02 5.45
C LYS A 52 -11.59 -4.04 6.77
N ASP A 53 -10.91 -4.20 7.91
CA ASP A 53 -11.52 -4.12 9.25
C ASP A 53 -11.65 -2.67 9.78
N GLY A 54 -11.20 -1.65 9.05
CA GLY A 54 -11.24 -0.24 9.49
C GLY A 54 -10.05 0.19 10.36
N HIS A 55 -9.02 -0.65 10.54
CA HIS A 55 -7.80 -0.31 11.26
C HIS A 55 -6.80 0.45 10.37
N HIS A 56 -7.24 1.58 9.82
CA HIS A 56 -6.56 2.33 8.77
C HIS A 56 -5.16 2.84 9.18
N ALA A 57 -5.04 3.49 10.34
CA ALA A 57 -3.76 3.97 10.84
C ALA A 57 -2.75 2.82 11.04
N ARG A 58 -3.22 1.69 11.59
CA ARG A 58 -2.40 0.49 11.81
C ARG A 58 -2.00 -0.19 10.49
N ALA A 59 -2.88 -0.18 9.49
CA ALA A 59 -2.55 -0.68 8.15
C ALA A 59 -1.38 0.12 7.55
N VAL A 60 -1.42 1.46 7.65
CA VAL A 60 -0.33 2.32 7.19
C VAL A 60 0.94 2.09 8.02
N GLU A 61 0.84 2.02 9.35
CA GLU A 61 2.00 1.77 10.21
C GLU A 61 2.74 0.47 9.81
N GLU A 62 2.01 -0.62 9.64
CA GLU A 62 2.57 -1.93 9.26
C GLU A 62 3.15 -1.92 7.83
N ALA A 63 2.57 -1.16 6.90
CA ALA A 63 3.13 -0.96 5.56
C ALA A 63 4.53 -0.35 5.61
N TYR A 64 4.69 0.75 6.34
CA TYR A 64 5.96 1.47 6.38
C TYR A 64 6.99 0.76 7.29
N LYS A 65 6.55 0.00 8.31
CA LYS A 65 7.43 -0.96 9.01
C LYS A 65 7.95 -2.06 8.07
N LEU A 66 7.12 -2.55 7.15
CA LEU A 66 7.55 -3.53 6.16
C LEU A 66 8.59 -2.95 5.19
N LEU A 67 8.46 -1.69 4.78
CA LEU A 67 9.48 -0.99 3.98
C LEU A 67 10.81 -0.93 4.75
N ASP A 68 10.79 -0.50 6.01
CA ASP A 68 11.96 -0.43 6.89
C ASP A 68 12.70 -1.77 6.98
N ASN A 69 11.97 -2.83 7.28
CA ASN A 69 12.52 -4.18 7.39
C ASN A 69 13.07 -4.69 6.04
N THR A 70 12.37 -4.43 4.94
CA THR A 70 12.81 -4.85 3.60
C THR A 70 14.13 -4.18 3.23
N VAL A 71 14.26 -2.87 3.46
CA VAL A 71 15.50 -2.12 3.23
C VAL A 71 16.62 -2.67 4.10
N LYS A 72 16.36 -2.89 5.40
CA LYS A 72 17.37 -3.42 6.33
C LYS A 72 17.92 -4.76 5.89
N VAL A 73 17.04 -5.66 5.44
CA VAL A 73 17.41 -6.98 4.94
C VAL A 73 18.19 -6.88 3.63
N LYS A 74 17.68 -6.11 2.67
CA LYS A 74 18.28 -6.00 1.33
C LYS A 74 19.65 -5.32 1.38
N ALA A 75 19.83 -4.34 2.25
CA ALA A 75 21.10 -3.64 2.47
C ALA A 75 22.12 -4.46 3.28
N GLY A 76 21.76 -5.63 3.82
CA GLY A 76 22.65 -6.44 4.65
C GLY A 76 22.93 -5.84 6.04
N LEU A 77 22.00 -5.04 6.58
CA LEU A 77 22.16 -4.28 7.82
C LEU A 77 21.43 -4.91 9.02
N GLN A 78 21.03 -6.18 8.94
CA GLN A 78 20.26 -6.87 9.99
C GLN A 78 20.99 -6.89 11.35
N GLN A 79 22.32 -6.92 11.34
CA GLN A 79 23.15 -6.96 12.56
C GLN A 79 23.37 -5.57 13.20
N THR A 80 22.81 -4.51 12.60
CA THR A 80 22.89 -3.15 13.12
C THR A 80 21.60 -2.75 13.84
N ASP A 81 21.67 -1.70 14.65
CA ASP A 81 20.51 -1.05 15.27
C ASP A 81 19.82 -0.01 14.36
N LEU A 82 20.31 0.17 13.12
CA LEU A 82 19.75 1.15 12.19
C LEU A 82 18.31 0.83 11.84
N THR A 83 17.44 1.83 11.97
CA THR A 83 16.03 1.83 11.55
C THR A 83 15.63 3.23 11.10
N GLY A 84 14.45 3.35 10.51
CA GLY A 84 13.81 4.61 10.18
C GLY A 84 14.65 5.46 9.23
N ALA A 85 14.64 6.78 9.46
CA ALA A 85 15.34 7.72 8.58
C ALA A 85 16.84 7.44 8.42
N LYS A 86 17.51 7.05 9.51
CA LYS A 86 18.95 6.74 9.48
C LYS A 86 19.24 5.55 8.59
N LEU A 87 18.43 4.50 8.69
CA LEU A 87 18.54 3.34 7.80
C LEU A 87 18.40 3.74 6.32
N MET A 88 17.39 4.56 5.99
CA MET A 88 17.16 4.99 4.60
C MET A 88 18.31 5.84 4.07
N GLN A 89 18.83 6.76 4.89
CA GLN A 89 19.98 7.60 4.54
C GLN A 89 21.26 6.78 4.34
N THR A 90 21.48 5.75 5.17
CA THR A 90 22.64 4.85 5.02
C THR A 90 22.48 3.96 3.78
N ALA A 91 21.32 3.34 3.58
CA ALA A 91 21.12 2.38 2.51
C ALA A 91 21.16 3.03 1.12
N PHE A 92 20.55 4.20 0.96
CA PHE A 92 20.40 4.88 -0.33
C PHE A 92 21.31 6.10 -0.51
N SER A 93 22.35 6.25 0.32
CA SER A 93 23.30 7.36 0.24
C SER A 93 23.82 7.57 -1.20
N PRO A 94 23.84 8.80 -1.75
CA PRO A 94 24.37 9.02 -3.10
C PRO A 94 25.89 8.83 -3.19
N ASN A 95 26.61 8.95 -2.06
CA ASN A 95 28.07 8.87 -2.04
C ASN A 95 28.57 7.42 -1.95
N LYS A 96 27.88 6.59 -1.16
CA LYS A 96 28.24 5.19 -0.94
C LYS A 96 26.96 4.35 -0.73
N PRO A 97 26.13 4.16 -1.77
CA PRO A 97 24.87 3.44 -1.64
C PRO A 97 25.10 1.96 -1.35
N LEU A 98 24.39 1.40 -0.37
CA LEU A 98 24.28 -0.06 -0.22
C LEU A 98 23.19 -0.62 -1.14
N LEU A 99 22.18 0.20 -1.45
CA LEU A 99 21.10 -0.06 -2.38
C LEU A 99 21.08 1.04 -3.44
N ARG A 100 21.31 0.63 -4.67
CA ARG A 100 21.38 1.52 -5.84
C ARG A 100 20.11 1.39 -6.68
N LEU A 101 19.48 2.51 -7.01
CA LEU A 101 18.19 2.54 -7.72
C LEU A 101 18.31 2.52 -9.25
N ASN A 102 19.46 2.92 -9.78
CA ASN A 102 19.79 3.05 -11.21
C ASN A 102 21.32 3.04 -11.37
N GLU A 103 21.88 3.38 -12.54
CA GLU A 103 23.35 3.34 -12.73
C GLU A 103 24.11 4.53 -12.12
N CYS A 104 23.41 5.58 -11.64
CA CYS A 104 23.99 6.81 -11.10
C CYS A 104 25.00 7.52 -12.04
N VAL A 105 24.91 7.32 -13.36
CA VAL A 105 25.86 7.87 -14.34
C VAL A 105 25.53 9.32 -14.66
N SER A 106 24.26 9.61 -14.92
CA SER A 106 23.77 10.95 -15.24
C SER A 106 23.39 11.75 -14.00
N THR A 107 23.35 13.07 -14.13
CA THR A 107 22.84 13.96 -13.07
C THR A 107 21.40 13.63 -12.68
N SER A 108 20.55 13.25 -13.65
CA SER A 108 19.17 12.84 -13.38
C SER A 108 19.10 11.57 -12.54
N GLU A 109 19.95 10.58 -12.82
CA GLU A 109 20.02 9.34 -12.05
C GLU A 109 20.53 9.57 -10.62
N GLN A 110 21.54 10.43 -10.46
CA GLN A 110 22.05 10.82 -9.14
C GLN A 110 20.99 11.59 -8.33
N ASN A 111 20.22 12.46 -8.99
CA ASN A 111 19.10 13.16 -8.38
C ASN A 111 17.98 12.21 -7.98
N GLU A 112 17.67 11.20 -8.79
CA GLU A 112 16.69 10.16 -8.45
C GLU A 112 17.15 9.37 -7.20
N GLN A 113 18.42 8.95 -7.15
CA GLN A 113 18.99 8.26 -6.00
C GLN A 113 18.84 9.10 -4.71
N SER A 114 19.28 10.36 -4.76
CA SER A 114 19.18 11.29 -3.62
C SER A 114 17.72 11.59 -3.24
N GLY A 115 16.85 11.76 -4.24
CA GLY A 115 15.43 12.05 -4.05
C GLY A 115 14.69 10.92 -3.36
N TYR A 116 14.85 9.68 -3.81
CA TYR A 116 14.22 8.53 -3.17
C TYR A 116 14.77 8.24 -1.77
N MET A 117 16.08 8.48 -1.54
CA MET A 117 16.64 8.45 -0.18
C MET A 117 15.89 9.42 0.74
N GLN A 118 15.69 10.67 0.31
CA GLN A 118 14.98 11.69 1.09
C GLN A 118 13.50 11.35 1.29
N ILE A 119 12.83 10.87 0.24
CA ILE A 119 11.42 10.45 0.29
C ILE A 119 11.24 9.32 1.30
N LEU A 120 12.05 8.25 1.20
CA LEU A 120 11.97 7.11 2.10
C LEU A 120 12.28 7.51 3.54
N ALA A 121 13.33 8.31 3.76
CA ALA A 121 13.67 8.83 5.09
C ALA A 121 12.54 9.70 5.66
N GLY A 122 11.97 10.58 4.84
CA GLY A 122 10.83 11.43 5.19
C GLY A 122 9.59 10.61 5.53
N CYS A 123 9.31 9.52 4.81
CA CYS A 123 8.20 8.62 5.12
C CYS A 123 8.35 7.99 6.51
N MET A 124 9.56 7.63 6.92
CA MET A 124 9.78 7.10 8.27
C MET A 124 9.44 8.12 9.34
N VAL A 125 9.85 9.38 9.16
CA VAL A 125 9.64 10.45 10.15
C VAL A 125 8.21 10.99 10.14
N GLY A 126 7.66 11.27 8.95
CA GLY A 126 6.40 11.98 8.79
C GLY A 126 5.17 11.08 8.64
N ILE A 127 5.35 9.81 8.28
CA ILE A 127 4.23 8.87 8.07
C ILE A 127 4.26 7.78 9.13
N ARG A 128 5.34 7.00 9.23
CA ARG A 128 5.41 5.86 10.14
C ARG A 128 5.46 6.28 11.60
N ASN A 129 6.35 7.21 11.96
CA ASN A 129 6.61 7.54 13.36
C ASN A 129 5.39 8.11 14.11
N PRO A 130 4.58 9.02 13.55
CA PRO A 130 3.37 9.49 14.24
C PRO A 130 2.43 8.33 14.59
N ARG A 131 2.16 7.43 13.63
CA ARG A 131 1.30 6.25 13.82
C ARG A 131 1.86 5.24 14.83
N ALA A 132 3.18 5.18 15.00
CA ALA A 132 3.85 4.23 15.87
C ALA A 132 4.07 4.74 17.31
N HIS A 133 3.95 6.05 17.53
CA HIS A 133 4.30 6.70 18.80
C HIS A 133 3.16 7.49 19.43
N ASP A 134 2.14 7.86 18.65
CA ASP A 134 0.92 8.49 19.12
C ASP A 134 -0.22 7.46 19.07
N SER A 135 -0.74 7.07 20.24
CA SER A 135 -1.79 6.07 20.36
C SER A 135 -3.14 6.54 19.84
N ASP A 136 -3.33 7.86 19.74
CA ASP A 136 -4.59 8.47 19.34
C ASP A 136 -4.58 8.86 17.86
N TRP A 137 -3.53 8.47 17.12
CA TRP A 137 -3.40 8.77 15.70
C TRP A 137 -4.36 7.93 14.87
N GLU A 138 -5.28 8.61 14.19
CA GLU A 138 -6.25 7.99 13.29
C GLU A 138 -6.02 8.41 11.83
N ASP A 139 -6.43 7.54 10.91
CA ASP A 139 -6.51 7.83 9.48
C ASP A 139 -7.89 7.51 8.94
N THR A 140 -8.38 8.35 8.04
CA THR A 140 -9.54 8.00 7.23
C THR A 140 -9.19 6.86 6.28
N GLU A 141 -10.20 6.10 5.85
CA GLU A 141 -10.05 5.07 4.82
C GLU A 141 -9.34 5.63 3.57
N GLU A 142 -9.81 6.76 3.06
CA GLU A 142 -9.24 7.43 1.89
C GLU A 142 -7.75 7.77 2.07
N ARG A 143 -7.40 8.42 3.18
CA ARG A 143 -6.01 8.80 3.47
C ARG A 143 -5.12 7.57 3.60
N SER A 144 -5.61 6.53 4.27
CA SER A 144 -4.85 5.29 4.40
C SER A 144 -4.65 4.61 3.04
N LEU A 145 -5.64 4.61 2.15
CA LEU A 145 -5.51 4.06 0.80
C LEU A 145 -4.46 4.82 -0.02
N GLN A 146 -4.43 6.15 0.05
CA GLN A 146 -3.41 6.98 -0.61
C GLN A 146 -1.99 6.64 -0.12
N LEU A 147 -1.81 6.50 1.20
CA LEU A 147 -0.53 6.18 1.81
C LEU A 147 -0.10 4.73 1.53
N LEU A 148 -1.04 3.79 1.50
CA LEU A 148 -0.77 2.40 1.12
C LEU A 148 -0.41 2.27 -0.36
N SER A 149 -1.08 3.03 -1.24
CA SER A 149 -0.71 3.13 -2.66
C SER A 149 0.72 3.66 -2.82
N PHE A 150 1.07 4.68 -2.05
CA PHE A 150 2.44 5.20 -2.08
C PHE A 150 3.45 4.19 -1.52
N ALA A 151 3.14 3.51 -0.43
CA ALA A 151 3.96 2.43 0.10
C ALA A 151 4.14 1.28 -0.91
N ASN A 152 3.11 0.97 -1.72
CA ASN A 152 3.19 -0.01 -2.80
C ASN A 152 4.24 0.41 -3.83
N HIS A 153 4.18 1.66 -4.32
CA HIS A 153 5.18 2.20 -5.24
C HIS A 153 6.59 2.15 -4.65
N LEU A 154 6.78 2.62 -3.42
CA LEU A 154 8.07 2.63 -2.75
C LEU A 154 8.63 1.22 -2.54
N MET A 155 7.77 0.24 -2.22
CA MET A 155 8.17 -1.16 -2.10
C MET A 155 8.74 -1.69 -3.41
N GLU A 156 8.08 -1.43 -4.54
CA GLU A 156 8.58 -1.86 -5.85
C GLU A 156 9.94 -1.22 -6.16
N ARG A 157 10.10 0.07 -5.85
CA ARG A 157 11.40 0.76 -5.99
C ARG A 157 12.50 0.12 -5.13
N ILE A 158 12.21 -0.25 -3.89
CA ILE A 158 13.16 -0.95 -3.03
C ILE A 158 13.48 -2.34 -3.61
N LEU A 159 12.48 -3.09 -4.07
CA LEU A 159 12.68 -4.45 -4.57
C LEU A 159 13.57 -4.49 -5.81
N VAL A 160 13.39 -3.55 -6.76
CA VAL A 160 14.21 -3.47 -7.99
C VAL A 160 15.59 -2.87 -7.77
N SER A 161 15.87 -2.23 -6.63
CA SER A 161 17.21 -1.72 -6.35
C SER A 161 18.26 -2.83 -6.32
N GLU A 162 19.50 -2.50 -6.66
CA GLU A 162 20.61 -3.45 -6.67
C GLU A 162 21.44 -3.29 -5.41
N LYS A 163 21.80 -4.41 -4.78
CA LYS A 163 22.73 -4.39 -3.66
C LYS A 163 24.13 -4.15 -4.20
N VAL A 164 24.83 -3.19 -3.61
CA VAL A 164 26.23 -2.88 -3.93
C VAL A 164 27.12 -3.41 -2.81
N ASP A 165 28.06 -4.27 -3.17
CA ASP A 165 29.11 -4.74 -2.26
C ASP A 165 30.39 -3.93 -2.51
N TYR A 166 31.06 -3.54 -1.43
CA TYR A 166 32.29 -2.74 -1.43
C TYR A 166 33.48 -3.54 -0.90
#